data_AF-A0A4S2V9G8-F1
#
_entry.id   AF-A0A4S2V9G8-F1
#
_cell.length_a   1.000
_cell.length_b   1.000
_cell.length_c   1.000
_cell.angle_alpha   90.00
_cell.angle_beta   90.00
_cell.angle_gamma   90.00
#
_symmetry.space_group_name_H-M   'P 1'
#
loop_
_entity.id
_entity.type
_entity.pdbx_description
1 polymer ?
#
loop_
_entity_poly.entity_id
_entity_poly.type
_entity_poly.pdbx_seq_one_letter_code
_entity_poly.pdbx_strand_id
1 'polypeptide(L)'
;MSHAATDAVAAADLGDGGRTVLGAPVGVKDDAADPAVTGCHGHLAGIGYRATVEQIVKEKGATGSNLAQKILALSGMGVPQEIVYAFHEARFVGNDSAHDALAYSAEELADIADLIDEAVLVLYVQPAQRAAMAQQRAARRAAAKQPSPRRGPASASGRPHGGWPWDPSSCSCPISWPWCSPAWWSSAGWATRLPTAGRKRAPRAGLTWRSPCCSVRWAVLLVANTAATVLVQPWTTRATNSADEWLAASPGASVVSVSARSLTLYNQVRTPGDLPPVEALLADLQGQIPDGVPVVVVTDEGRQVQAGRVGG
;
A
#
# COMPACT_ATOMS: atom_id res chain seq x y z
N MET A 1 47.27 39.97 -27.53
CA MET A 1 45.95 39.55 -28.07
C MET A 1 45.53 38.31 -27.27
N SER A 2 45.25 38.38 -25.96
CA SER A 2 44.16 39.04 -25.21
C SER A 2 42.74 38.62 -25.60
N HIS A 3 42.21 37.66 -24.86
CA HIS A 3 40.87 37.58 -24.23
C HIS A 3 41.00 36.47 -23.14
N ALA A 4 41.24 36.79 -21.85
CA ALA A 4 40.27 37.10 -20.78
C ALA A 4 39.19 36.00 -20.62
N ALA A 5 39.18 35.11 -19.59
CA ALA A 5 38.80 35.32 -18.18
C ALA A 5 37.53 36.18 -18.04
N THR A 6 36.42 35.82 -17.36
CA THR A 6 36.27 35.34 -15.97
C THR A 6 34.79 34.98 -15.69
N ASP A 7 34.55 34.22 -14.61
CA ASP A 7 33.33 34.08 -13.76
C ASP A 7 32.10 33.34 -14.34
N ALA A 8 31.37 32.47 -13.62
CA ALA A 8 31.07 32.49 -12.19
C ALA A 8 30.84 31.10 -11.55
N VAL A 9 31.20 31.03 -10.27
CA VAL A 9 30.84 30.02 -9.27
C VAL A 9 29.49 30.39 -8.62
N ALA A 10 28.55 29.45 -8.54
CA ALA A 10 27.44 29.33 -7.56
C ALA A 10 26.63 28.06 -7.93
N ALA A 11 26.17 27.17 -7.07
CA ALA A 11 26.24 27.00 -5.63
C ALA A 11 25.97 25.50 -5.34
N ALA A 12 26.50 25.02 -4.23
CA ALA A 12 26.14 23.71 -3.67
C ALA A 12 24.82 23.77 -2.90
N ASP A 13 24.24 22.59 -2.71
CA ASP A 13 23.50 22.13 -1.52
C ASP A 13 21.95 22.11 -1.53
N LEU A 14 21.45 21.09 -0.83
CA LEU A 14 20.07 20.64 -0.53
C LEU A 14 19.41 19.81 -1.65
N GLY A 15 19.32 18.48 -1.59
CA GLY A 15 18.85 17.70 -0.45
C GLY A 15 17.41 17.28 -0.70
N ASP A 16 17.19 16.15 -1.37
CA ASP A 16 15.93 15.42 -1.28
C ASP A 16 16.20 13.91 -1.22
N GLY A 17 16.38 13.44 0.01
CA GLY A 17 16.09 12.07 0.34
C GLY A 17 14.58 11.95 0.52
N GLY A 18 13.88 11.36 -0.45
CA GLY A 18 12.44 11.26 -0.36
C GLY A 18 11.82 10.54 -1.55
N ARG A 19 11.40 9.29 -1.32
CA ARG A 19 10.54 8.48 -2.19
C ARG A 19 11.11 8.14 -3.57
N THR A 20 11.57 6.89 -3.68
CA THR A 20 11.42 6.12 -4.92
C THR A 20 9.93 6.06 -5.26
N VAL A 21 9.45 7.08 -5.96
CA VAL A 21 8.13 7.09 -6.60
C VAL A 21 8.10 5.87 -7.50
N LEU A 22 7.02 5.08 -7.41
CA LEU A 22 6.71 3.99 -8.31
C LEU A 22 6.86 4.53 -9.74
N GLY A 23 7.99 4.22 -10.38
CA GLY A 23 8.26 4.67 -11.73
C GLY A 23 7.18 4.10 -12.63
N ALA A 24 6.36 4.99 -13.20
CA ALA A 24 5.59 4.71 -14.39
C ALA A 24 6.50 3.99 -15.42
N PRO A 25 5.97 3.01 -16.17
CA PRO A 25 6.76 2.21 -17.09
C PRO A 25 7.56 3.10 -18.04
N VAL A 26 8.89 2.97 -18.04
CA VAL A 26 9.81 3.58 -19.03
C VAL A 26 9.70 2.86 -20.38
N GLY A 27 8.48 2.51 -20.78
CA GLY A 27 8.17 1.84 -22.04
C GLY A 27 6.84 2.25 -22.65
N VAL A 28 6.11 3.21 -22.07
CA VAL A 28 4.86 3.74 -22.67
C VAL A 28 5.11 5.01 -23.48
N LYS A 29 6.34 5.50 -23.55
CA LYS A 29 6.66 6.70 -24.35
C LYS A 29 6.74 6.45 -25.86
N ASP A 30 6.88 5.19 -26.29
CA ASP A 30 7.12 4.87 -27.71
C ASP A 30 5.91 4.23 -28.43
N ASP A 31 4.81 3.93 -27.72
CA ASP A 31 3.56 3.41 -28.35
C ASP A 31 2.52 4.53 -28.62
N ALA A 32 2.87 5.80 -28.40
CA ALA A 32 1.98 6.95 -28.51
C ALA A 32 1.74 7.44 -29.97
N ALA A 33 1.62 6.55 -30.94
CA ALA A 33 1.46 6.94 -32.35
C ALA A 33 0.01 6.90 -32.86
N ASP A 34 -0.91 6.18 -32.21
CA ASP A 34 -2.32 6.11 -32.63
C ASP A 34 -3.27 6.79 -31.62
N PRO A 35 -3.82 7.97 -31.96
CA PRO A 35 -4.76 8.68 -31.09
C PRO A 35 -6.08 7.93 -30.88
N ALA A 36 -6.48 7.04 -31.81
CA ALA A 36 -7.69 6.24 -31.66
C ALA A 36 -7.50 5.15 -30.60
N VAL A 37 -6.33 4.50 -30.59
CA VAL A 37 -5.97 3.51 -29.58
C VAL A 37 -5.84 4.18 -28.21
N THR A 38 -5.17 5.33 -28.11
CA THR A 38 -5.03 6.09 -26.86
C THR A 38 -6.40 6.56 -26.32
N GLY A 39 -7.29 7.05 -27.20
CA GLY A 39 -8.65 7.45 -26.83
C GLY A 39 -9.52 6.30 -26.33
N CYS A 40 -9.42 5.10 -26.94
CA CYS A 40 -10.11 3.91 -26.45
C CYS A 40 -9.63 3.46 -25.06
N HIS A 41 -8.32 3.53 -24.80
CA HIS A 41 -7.78 3.24 -23.47
C HIS A 41 -8.26 4.25 -22.43
N GLY A 42 -8.30 5.54 -22.79
CA GLY A 42 -8.75 6.59 -21.89
C GLY A 42 -10.21 6.44 -21.46
N HIS A 43 -11.08 6.07 -22.39
CA HIS A 43 -12.47 5.77 -22.10
C HIS A 43 -12.67 4.63 -21.10
N LEU A 44 -11.96 3.52 -21.35
CA LEU A 44 -12.06 2.35 -20.50
C LEU A 44 -11.53 2.64 -19.10
N ALA A 45 -10.48 3.47 -18.98
CA ALA A 45 -9.95 3.93 -17.70
C ALA A 45 -10.99 4.75 -16.92
N GLY A 46 -11.61 5.76 -17.53
CA GLY A 46 -12.63 6.58 -16.87
C GLY A 46 -13.84 5.76 -16.38
N ILE A 47 -14.34 4.83 -17.21
CA ILE A 47 -15.41 3.90 -16.80
C ILE A 47 -14.96 3.01 -15.64
N GLY A 48 -13.72 2.53 -15.68
CA GLY A 48 -13.10 1.73 -14.62
C GLY A 48 -13.05 2.49 -13.28
N TYR A 49 -12.61 3.74 -13.29
CA TYR A 49 -12.54 4.60 -12.09
C TYR A 49 -13.90 4.77 -11.43
N ARG A 50 -14.95 5.07 -12.19
CA ARG A 50 -16.32 5.15 -11.66
C ARG A 50 -16.79 3.83 -11.05
N ALA A 51 -16.49 2.70 -11.69
CA ALA A 51 -16.85 1.38 -11.17
C ALA A 51 -16.12 1.06 -9.85
N THR A 52 -14.84 1.42 -9.76
CA THR A 52 -14.05 1.29 -8.52
C THR A 52 -14.65 2.10 -7.38
N VAL A 53 -14.98 3.38 -7.62
CA VAL A 53 -15.64 4.22 -6.62
C VAL A 53 -16.98 3.62 -6.19
N GLU A 54 -17.79 3.13 -7.14
CA GLU A 54 -19.06 2.48 -6.82
C GLU A 54 -18.89 1.26 -5.91
N GLN A 55 -17.83 0.47 -6.11
CA GLN A 55 -17.54 -0.69 -5.28
C GLN A 55 -17.09 -0.27 -3.88
N ILE A 56 -16.20 0.73 -3.77
CA ILE A 56 -15.73 1.25 -2.48
C ILE A 56 -16.90 1.78 -1.65
N VAL A 57 -17.78 2.60 -2.24
CA VAL A 57 -18.91 3.17 -1.48
C VAL A 57 -19.91 2.10 -1.04
N LYS A 58 -20.09 1.03 -1.82
CA LYS A 58 -20.92 -0.13 -1.43
C LYS A 58 -20.30 -0.88 -0.27
N GLU A 59 -18.99 -1.14 -0.32
CA GLU A 59 -18.27 -1.84 0.73
C GLU A 59 -18.29 -1.06 2.05
N LYS A 60 -18.13 0.26 1.99
CA LYS A 60 -18.27 1.14 3.16
C LYS A 60 -19.69 1.21 3.70
N GLY A 61 -20.70 0.66 3.00
CA GLY A 61 -22.09 0.68 3.44
C GLY A 61 -22.78 2.02 3.22
N ALA A 62 -22.23 2.88 2.35
CA ALA A 62 -22.83 4.17 2.03
C ALA A 62 -24.16 3.98 1.28
N THR A 63 -25.20 4.68 1.74
CA THR A 63 -26.56 4.55 1.18
C THR A 63 -26.93 5.78 0.36
N GLY A 64 -27.77 5.58 -0.65
CA GLY A 64 -28.17 6.65 -1.58
C GLY A 64 -28.87 6.08 -2.81
N SER A 65 -29.72 6.89 -3.45
CA SER A 65 -30.46 6.46 -4.64
C SER A 65 -29.60 6.44 -5.91
N ASN A 66 -28.48 7.16 -5.91
CA ASN A 66 -27.51 7.20 -6.99
C ASN A 66 -26.08 7.30 -6.43
N LEU A 67 -25.07 7.15 -7.30
CA LEU A 67 -23.66 7.16 -6.90
C LEU A 67 -23.25 8.47 -6.22
N ALA A 68 -23.70 9.63 -6.72
CA ALA A 68 -23.39 10.93 -6.11
C ALA A 68 -23.87 11.01 -4.65
N GLN A 69 -25.08 10.54 -4.37
CA GLN A 69 -25.61 10.50 -2.99
C GLN A 69 -24.85 9.54 -2.09
N LYS A 70 -24.42 8.39 -2.63
CA LYS A 70 -23.59 7.44 -1.87
C LYS A 70 -22.21 8.04 -1.53
N ILE A 71 -21.59 8.76 -2.46
CA ILE A 71 -20.31 9.45 -2.24
C ILE A 71 -20.48 10.52 -1.14
N LEU A 72 -21.52 11.37 -1.24
CA LEU A 72 -21.81 12.37 -0.21
C LEU A 72 -22.07 11.75 1.17
N ALA A 73 -22.71 10.58 1.23
CA ALA A 73 -22.98 9.89 2.49
C ALA A 73 -21.70 9.49 3.24
N LEU A 74 -20.56 9.33 2.57
CA LEU A 74 -19.27 9.00 3.20
C LEU A 74 -18.78 10.08 4.17
N SER A 75 -19.09 11.35 3.92
CA SER A 75 -18.75 12.45 4.82
C SER A 75 -19.35 12.22 6.22
N GLY A 76 -20.58 11.73 6.29
CA GLY A 76 -21.24 11.37 7.55
C GLY A 76 -20.65 10.14 8.25
N MET A 77 -19.77 9.40 7.57
CA MET A 77 -19.10 8.20 8.06
C MET A 77 -17.66 8.47 8.52
N GLY A 78 -17.23 9.74 8.57
CA GLY A 78 -15.90 10.14 8.99
C GLY A 78 -14.83 10.00 7.91
N VAL A 79 -15.23 9.86 6.64
CA VAL A 79 -14.30 9.95 5.51
C VAL A 79 -13.92 11.43 5.29
N PRO A 80 -12.63 11.76 5.11
CA PRO A 80 -12.20 13.13 4.84
C PRO A 80 -12.86 13.71 3.58
N GLN A 81 -13.11 15.01 3.56
CA GLN A 81 -13.82 15.65 2.44
C GLN A 81 -13.03 15.60 1.14
N GLU A 82 -11.70 15.63 1.24
CA GLU A 82 -10.76 15.52 0.13
C GLU A 82 -11.02 14.23 -0.67
N ILE A 83 -11.26 13.11 0.03
CA ILE A 83 -11.58 11.81 -0.56
C ILE A 83 -12.98 11.80 -1.18
N VAL A 84 -13.93 12.49 -0.55
CA VAL A 84 -15.28 12.65 -1.11
C VAL A 84 -15.23 13.44 -2.43
N TYR A 85 -14.42 14.50 -2.49
CA TYR A 85 -14.19 15.27 -3.71
C TYR A 85 -13.51 14.46 -4.80
N ALA A 86 -12.43 13.74 -4.48
CA ALA A 86 -11.76 12.81 -5.40
C ALA A 86 -12.73 11.81 -6.03
N PHE A 87 -13.65 11.24 -5.23
CA PHE A 87 -14.67 10.32 -5.75
C PHE A 87 -15.72 10.99 -6.64
N HIS A 88 -16.07 12.25 -6.37
CA HIS A 88 -16.92 13.02 -7.28
C HIS A 88 -16.23 13.27 -8.61
N GLU A 89 -14.94 13.59 -8.60
CA GLU A 89 -14.13 13.81 -9.79
C GLU A 89 -14.02 12.56 -10.66
N ALA A 90 -13.62 11.43 -10.06
CA ALA A 90 -13.62 10.12 -10.74
C ALA A 90 -15.00 9.74 -11.29
N ARG A 91 -16.09 10.09 -10.58
CA ARG A 91 -17.46 9.90 -11.08
C ARG A 91 -17.74 10.76 -12.30
N PHE A 92 -17.31 12.03 -12.31
CA PHE A 92 -17.53 12.92 -13.45
C PHE A 92 -16.75 12.44 -14.67
N VAL A 93 -15.47 12.16 -14.52
CA VAL A 93 -14.62 11.62 -15.60
C VAL A 93 -15.22 10.33 -16.18
N GLY A 94 -15.67 9.41 -15.34
CA GLY A 94 -16.31 8.17 -15.81
C GLY A 94 -17.73 8.36 -16.37
N ASN A 95 -18.39 9.48 -16.09
CA ASN A 95 -19.67 9.82 -16.70
C ASN A 95 -19.47 10.42 -18.10
N ASP A 96 -18.54 11.35 -18.20
CA ASP A 96 -18.16 12.04 -19.43
C ASP A 96 -17.55 11.03 -20.42
N SER A 97 -16.73 10.11 -19.91
CA SER A 97 -16.21 8.96 -20.66
C SER A 97 -17.30 8.00 -21.16
N ALA A 98 -18.43 7.87 -20.45
CA ALA A 98 -19.48 6.93 -20.85
C ALA A 98 -20.47 7.54 -21.85
N HIS A 99 -20.65 8.87 -21.80
CA HIS A 99 -21.74 9.54 -22.50
C HIS A 99 -21.28 10.48 -23.62
N ASP A 100 -20.21 11.24 -23.40
CA ASP A 100 -19.82 12.34 -24.30
C ASP A 100 -18.65 11.97 -25.21
N ALA A 101 -18.22 10.72 -25.14
CA ALA A 101 -17.09 10.17 -25.85
C ALA A 101 -15.78 10.99 -25.67
N LEU A 102 -15.65 11.75 -24.57
CA LEU A 102 -14.57 12.71 -24.38
C LEU A 102 -13.25 11.98 -24.14
N ALA A 103 -12.26 12.29 -24.99
CA ALA A 103 -10.90 11.82 -24.82
C ALA A 103 -10.19 12.69 -23.78
N TYR A 104 -10.03 12.15 -22.57
CA TYR A 104 -9.12 12.72 -21.58
C TYR A 104 -7.67 12.45 -21.98
N SER A 105 -6.78 13.37 -21.63
CA SER A 105 -5.34 13.14 -21.78
C SER A 105 -4.87 12.00 -20.86
N ALA A 106 -3.75 11.38 -21.20
CA ALA A 106 -3.17 10.32 -20.37
C ALA A 106 -2.76 10.86 -19.00
N GLU A 107 -2.31 12.11 -18.95
CA GLU A 107 -1.92 12.83 -17.75
C GLU A 107 -3.12 13.07 -16.83
N GLU A 108 -4.23 13.59 -17.34
CA GLU A 108 -5.45 13.78 -16.53
C GLU A 108 -5.97 12.45 -15.96
N LEU A 109 -5.92 11.36 -16.75
CA LEU A 109 -6.33 10.05 -16.26
C LEU A 109 -5.36 9.46 -15.24
N ALA A 110 -4.08 9.83 -15.29
CA ALA A 110 -3.10 9.48 -14.28
C ALA A 110 -3.38 10.23 -12.97
N ASP A 111 -3.71 11.52 -13.04
CA ASP A 111 -4.08 12.31 -11.86
C ASP A 111 -5.32 11.71 -11.15
N ILE A 112 -6.34 11.27 -11.91
CA ILE A 112 -7.50 10.57 -11.32
C ILE A 112 -7.11 9.22 -10.69
N ALA A 113 -6.13 8.51 -11.28
CA ALA A 113 -5.63 7.26 -10.71
C ALA A 113 -4.98 7.51 -9.34
N ASP A 114 -4.15 8.54 -9.24
CA ASP A 114 -3.47 8.94 -8.00
C ASP A 114 -4.47 9.35 -6.91
N LEU A 115 -5.53 10.07 -7.28
CA LEU A 115 -6.64 10.39 -6.36
C LEU A 115 -7.34 9.14 -5.82
N ILE A 116 -7.54 8.11 -6.64
CA ILE A 116 -8.11 6.83 -6.21
C ILE A 116 -7.13 6.06 -5.32
N ASP A 117 -5.84 6.09 -5.63
CA ASP A 117 -4.81 5.44 -4.80
C ASP A 117 -4.72 6.08 -3.41
N GLU A 118 -4.75 7.41 -3.33
CA GLU A 118 -4.84 8.13 -2.05
C GLU A 118 -6.09 7.72 -1.27
N ALA A 119 -7.24 7.62 -1.93
CA ALA A 119 -8.48 7.15 -1.31
C ALA A 119 -8.35 5.74 -0.73
N VAL A 120 -7.73 4.81 -1.47
CA VAL A 120 -7.48 3.44 -0.99
C VAL A 120 -6.55 3.44 0.21
N LEU A 121 -5.47 4.23 0.15
CA LEU A 121 -4.52 4.37 1.25
C LEU A 121 -5.22 4.86 2.53
N VAL A 122 -6.02 5.91 2.43
CA VAL A 122 -6.72 6.53 3.57
C VAL A 122 -7.83 5.63 4.12
N LEU A 123 -8.59 4.97 3.24
CA LEU A 123 -9.78 4.21 3.63
C LEU A 123 -9.48 2.78 4.11
N TYR A 124 -8.34 2.20 3.72
CA TYR A 124 -8.03 0.79 3.99
C TYR A 124 -6.67 0.60 4.67
N VAL A 125 -5.62 1.19 4.11
CA VAL A 125 -4.23 0.92 4.56
C VAL A 125 -3.94 1.60 5.90
N GLN A 126 -4.17 2.91 6.00
CA GLN A 126 -3.87 3.66 7.22
C GLN A 126 -4.66 3.16 8.44
N PRO A 127 -5.98 2.85 8.36
CA PRO A 127 -6.71 2.28 9.48
C PRO A 127 -6.14 0.94 9.95
N ALA A 128 -5.76 0.05 9.02
CA ALA A 128 -5.14 -1.24 9.35
C ALA A 128 -3.79 -1.06 10.05
N GLN A 129 -2.93 -0.17 9.55
CA GLN A 129 -1.65 0.15 10.18
C GLN A 129 -1.83 0.74 11.58
N ARG A 130 -2.77 1.68 11.76
CA ARG A 130 -3.09 2.27 13.07
C ARG A 130 -3.60 1.22 14.06
N ALA A 131 -4.43 0.28 13.61
CA ALA A 131 -4.92 -0.83 14.43
C ALA A 131 -3.77 -1.76 14.87
N ALA A 132 -2.86 -2.12 13.97
CA ALA A 132 -1.68 -2.93 14.30
C ALA A 132 -0.79 -2.26 15.35
N MET A 133 -0.48 -0.97 15.17
CA MET A 133 0.28 -0.21 16.17
C MET A 133 -0.45 -0.10 17.52
N ALA A 134 -1.77 0.04 17.52
CA ALA A 134 -2.57 0.05 18.73
C ALA A 134 -2.51 -1.30 19.47
N GLN A 135 -2.63 -2.42 18.76
CA GLN A 135 -2.49 -3.77 19.33
C GLN A 135 -1.10 -4.00 19.93
N GLN A 136 -0.04 -3.59 19.23
CA GLN A 136 1.32 -3.67 19.77
C GLN A 136 1.48 -2.86 21.06
N ARG A 137 0.92 -1.64 21.11
CA ARG A 137 0.92 -0.83 22.34
C ARG A 137 0.14 -1.51 23.47
N ALA A 138 -1.00 -2.13 23.17
CA ALA A 138 -1.78 -2.89 24.15
C ALA A 138 -1.00 -4.10 24.68
N ALA A 139 -0.32 -4.85 23.81
CA ALA A 139 0.53 -5.99 24.19
C ALA A 139 1.68 -5.57 25.12
N ARG A 140 2.38 -4.47 24.79
CA ARG A 140 3.45 -3.92 25.66
C ARG A 140 2.92 -3.52 27.04
N ARG A 141 1.76 -2.86 27.11
CA ARG A 141 1.11 -2.49 28.37
C ARG A 141 0.68 -3.72 29.18
N ALA A 142 0.16 -4.75 28.53
CA ALA A 142 -0.23 -6.01 29.17
C ALA A 142 0.99 -6.74 29.76
N ALA A 143 2.09 -6.83 29.01
CA ALA A 143 3.35 -7.43 29.49
C ALA A 143 3.92 -6.67 30.69
N ALA A 144 3.90 -5.33 30.66
CA ALA A 144 4.38 -4.50 31.79
C ALA A 144 3.51 -4.63 33.05
N LYS A 145 2.23 -4.99 32.92
CA LYS A 145 1.32 -5.20 34.06
C LYS A 145 1.47 -6.59 34.69
N GLN A 146 2.13 -7.53 34.03
CA GLN A 146 2.41 -8.83 34.63
C GLN A 146 3.35 -8.63 35.82
N PRO A 147 2.97 -9.09 37.02
CA PRO A 147 3.85 -8.97 38.18
C PRO A 147 5.15 -9.71 37.87
N SER A 148 6.29 -9.02 38.10
CA SER A 148 7.59 -9.68 38.01
C SER A 148 7.53 -10.99 38.79
N PRO A 149 8.01 -12.12 38.23
CA PRO A 149 8.08 -13.36 38.99
C PRO A 149 8.84 -13.03 40.26
N ARG A 150 8.20 -13.24 41.41
CA ARG A 150 8.84 -13.03 42.71
C ARG A 150 10.17 -13.79 42.63
N ARG A 151 11.30 -13.08 42.67
CA ARG A 151 12.57 -13.72 43.01
C ARG A 151 12.26 -14.45 44.32
N GLY A 152 12.36 -15.79 44.29
CA GLY A 152 12.26 -16.60 45.49
C GLY A 152 13.20 -16.03 46.55
N PRO A 153 12.90 -16.19 47.85
CA PRO A 153 13.64 -15.55 48.92
C PRO A 153 15.13 -15.77 48.69
N ALA A 154 15.84 -14.67 48.39
CA ALA A 154 17.28 -14.69 48.34
C ALA A 154 17.73 -15.11 49.74
N SER A 155 18.40 -16.27 49.82
CA SER A 155 19.12 -16.73 50.99
C SER A 155 19.81 -15.54 51.67
N ALA A 156 19.29 -15.15 52.83
CA ALA A 156 19.83 -14.10 53.66
C ALA A 156 21.12 -14.60 54.29
N SER A 157 22.21 -14.56 53.54
CA SER A 157 23.56 -14.78 54.07
C SER A 157 24.42 -13.58 53.70
N GLY A 158 24.57 -12.66 54.66
CA GLY A 158 25.62 -11.64 54.66
C GLY A 158 25.18 -10.24 54.26
N ARG A 159 24.65 -9.46 55.23
CA ARG A 159 24.78 -8.00 55.21
C ARG A 159 25.71 -7.57 56.36
N PRO A 160 26.83 -6.89 56.08
CA PRO A 160 27.64 -6.27 57.11
C PRO A 160 26.94 -5.01 57.66
N HIS A 161 26.99 -4.86 58.98
CA HIS A 161 26.50 -3.68 59.69
C HIS A 161 27.34 -2.45 59.34
N GLY A 162 26.73 -1.47 58.68
CA GLY A 162 27.26 -0.12 58.49
C GLY A 162 26.10 0.86 58.61
N GLY A 163 25.99 1.51 59.77
CA GLY A 163 24.86 2.34 60.16
C GLY A 163 24.77 3.65 59.39
N TRP A 164 23.53 4.02 59.05
CA TRP A 164 23.13 5.41 58.79
C TRP A 164 21.95 5.71 59.74
N PRO A 165 21.95 6.86 60.43
CA PRO A 165 20.86 7.22 61.31
C PRO A 165 19.71 7.84 60.50
N TRP A 166 18.56 7.16 60.47
CA TRP A 166 17.29 7.72 60.00
C TRP A 166 16.49 8.17 61.23
N ASP A 167 16.25 9.48 61.34
CA ASP A 167 15.37 10.12 62.30
C ASP A 167 13.93 10.10 61.75
N PRO A 168 12.95 9.51 62.46
CA PRO A 168 11.56 9.41 62.00
C PRO A 168 10.73 10.70 62.15
N SER A 169 11.31 11.84 62.56
CA SER A 169 10.55 13.07 62.85
C SER A 169 10.46 14.11 61.73
N SER A 170 11.03 13.88 60.53
CA SER A 170 11.16 14.91 59.49
C SER A 170 10.39 14.70 58.18
N CYS A 171 9.15 14.19 58.22
CA CYS A 171 8.26 14.21 57.04
C CYS A 171 6.90 14.82 57.37
N SER A 172 6.89 16.13 57.61
CA SER A 172 5.71 16.96 57.42
C SER A 172 5.59 17.27 55.93
N CYS A 173 4.62 16.65 55.24
CA CYS A 173 4.16 17.10 53.92
C CYS A 173 2.92 17.99 54.12
N PRO A 174 2.99 19.32 53.93
CA PRO A 174 1.81 20.18 53.99
C PRO A 174 1.38 20.52 52.56
N ILE A 175 0.80 19.58 51.81
CA ILE A 175 0.21 19.89 50.51
C ILE A 175 -1.10 19.09 50.36
N SER A 176 -2.18 19.69 50.85
CA SER A 176 -3.56 19.32 50.52
C SER A 176 -3.90 19.88 49.13
N TRP A 177 -4.03 19.01 48.14
CA TRP A 177 -4.65 19.35 46.84
C TRP A 177 -6.06 18.74 46.76
N PRO A 178 -7.11 19.54 46.51
CA PRO A 178 -8.48 19.04 46.39
C PRO A 178 -8.81 18.77 44.93
N TRP A 179 -8.24 17.71 44.34
CA TRP A 179 -8.63 17.25 42.99
C TRP A 179 -8.63 15.71 42.96
N CYS A 180 -9.58 15.12 43.68
CA CYS A 180 -9.97 13.71 43.52
C CYS A 180 -11.47 13.60 43.78
N SER A 181 -12.27 13.96 42.77
CA SER A 181 -13.67 13.54 42.68
C SER A 181 -13.75 12.32 41.74
N PRO A 182 -14.24 11.15 42.18
CA PRO A 182 -14.57 10.05 41.29
C PRO A 182 -16.06 10.12 40.94
N ALA A 183 -16.44 10.83 39.88
CA ALA A 183 -17.85 10.91 39.47
C ALA A 183 -18.05 11.23 37.99
N TRP A 184 -17.31 10.63 37.06
CA TRP A 184 -17.56 10.78 35.62
C TRP A 184 -17.32 9.46 34.85
N TRP A 185 -18.00 8.39 35.22
CA TRP A 185 -18.21 7.24 34.34
C TRP A 185 -19.69 6.87 34.38
N SER A 186 -20.48 7.51 33.52
CA SER A 186 -21.80 7.03 33.10
C SER A 186 -22.19 7.71 31.80
N SER A 187 -22.78 6.92 30.90
CA SER A 187 -23.48 7.27 29.65
C SER A 187 -22.65 7.48 28.38
N ALA A 188 -22.42 6.37 27.67
CA ALA A 188 -22.47 6.32 26.21
C ALA A 188 -23.07 4.98 25.76
N GLY A 189 -24.29 4.69 26.22
CA GLY A 189 -25.12 3.64 25.64
C GLY A 189 -25.80 4.19 24.39
N TRP A 190 -25.34 3.76 23.21
CA TRP A 190 -25.97 4.11 21.95
C TRP A 190 -27.20 3.22 21.75
N ALA A 191 -28.34 3.66 22.28
CA ALA A 191 -29.64 3.09 21.96
C ALA A 191 -30.19 3.79 20.72
N THR A 192 -30.03 3.19 19.54
CA THR A 192 -30.70 3.64 18.32
C THR A 192 -32.19 3.30 18.39
N ARG A 193 -33.00 4.32 18.64
CA ARG A 193 -34.46 4.30 18.53
C ARG A 193 -34.81 4.49 17.05
N LEU A 194 -35.41 3.49 16.41
CA LEU A 194 -35.92 3.58 15.03
C LEU A 194 -37.24 4.38 15.00
N PRO A 195 -37.40 5.39 14.12
CA PRO A 195 -38.71 5.90 13.77
C PRO A 195 -39.37 5.03 12.69
N THR A 196 -40.48 4.39 13.04
CA THR A 196 -41.46 3.86 12.08
C THR A 196 -42.26 5.02 11.51
N ALA A 197 -42.02 5.37 10.25
CA ALA A 197 -42.92 6.21 9.46
C ALA A 197 -43.07 5.62 8.06
N GLY A 198 -44.29 5.21 7.73
CA GLY A 198 -44.66 4.58 6.48
C GLY A 198 -44.44 5.49 5.28
N ARG A 199 -43.90 4.92 4.20
CA ARG A 199 -43.96 5.49 2.85
C ARG A 199 -44.65 4.50 1.92
N LYS A 200 -45.65 5.02 1.21
CA LYS A 200 -46.36 4.33 0.14
C LYS A 200 -45.38 3.97 -0.97
N ARG A 201 -45.40 2.70 -1.41
CA ARG A 201 -44.59 2.18 -2.51
C ARG A 201 -45.15 2.70 -3.83
N ALA A 202 -44.32 3.39 -4.61
CA ALA A 202 -44.54 3.55 -6.05
C ALA A 202 -43.97 2.31 -6.78
N PRO A 203 -44.59 1.84 -7.87
CA PRO A 203 -44.12 0.67 -8.61
C PRO A 203 -42.83 1.02 -9.36
N ARG A 204 -41.73 0.35 -8.99
CA ARG A 204 -40.48 0.36 -9.75
C ARG A 204 -40.64 -0.58 -10.95
N ALA A 205 -40.59 -0.03 -12.15
CA ALA A 205 -40.35 -0.80 -13.37
C ALA A 205 -38.99 -1.49 -13.22
N GLY A 206 -39.02 -2.82 -13.08
CA GLY A 206 -37.83 -3.64 -12.89
C GLY A 206 -37.08 -3.79 -14.20
N LEU A 207 -36.01 -3.02 -14.39
CA LEU A 207 -34.97 -3.38 -15.34
C LEU A 207 -34.10 -4.45 -14.67
N THR A 208 -34.48 -5.72 -14.85
CA THR A 208 -33.75 -6.86 -14.29
C THR A 208 -32.47 -7.09 -15.10
N TRP A 209 -31.39 -6.38 -14.74
CA TRP A 209 -30.01 -6.70 -15.16
C TRP A 209 -29.52 -7.97 -14.45
N ARG A 210 -30.20 -9.09 -14.71
CA ARG A 210 -29.77 -10.43 -14.30
C ARG A 210 -29.37 -11.21 -15.53
N SER A 211 -28.28 -10.78 -16.17
CA SER A 211 -27.59 -11.65 -17.13
C SER A 211 -26.44 -12.34 -16.38
N PRO A 212 -26.62 -13.61 -15.94
CA PRO A 212 -25.64 -14.32 -15.10
C PRO A 212 -24.26 -14.46 -15.77
N CYS A 213 -24.20 -14.38 -17.10
CA CYS A 213 -22.95 -14.45 -17.85
C CYS A 213 -21.99 -13.29 -17.56
N CYS A 214 -22.48 -12.08 -17.26
CA CYS A 214 -21.62 -10.94 -16.93
C CYS A 214 -20.91 -11.17 -15.58
N SER A 215 -21.65 -11.61 -14.56
CA SER A 215 -21.07 -11.82 -13.22
C SER A 215 -20.01 -12.92 -13.20
N VAL A 216 -20.20 -14.00 -13.97
CA VAL A 216 -19.22 -15.09 -14.06
C VAL A 216 -17.94 -14.63 -14.76
N ARG A 217 -18.04 -13.90 -15.87
CA ARG A 217 -16.86 -13.41 -16.61
C ARG A 217 -16.03 -12.45 -15.76
N TRP A 218 -16.68 -11.54 -15.06
CA TRP A 218 -16.01 -10.62 -14.14
C TRP A 218 -15.39 -11.35 -12.94
N ALA A 219 -16.08 -12.33 -12.36
CA ALA A 219 -15.53 -13.13 -11.28
C ALA A 219 -14.30 -13.92 -11.73
N VAL A 220 -14.29 -14.49 -12.94
CA VAL A 220 -13.13 -15.21 -13.49
C VAL A 220 -11.95 -14.27 -13.67
N LEU A 221 -12.14 -13.09 -14.27
CA LEU A 221 -11.07 -12.11 -14.45
C LEU A 221 -10.51 -11.63 -13.10
N LEU A 222 -11.39 -11.41 -12.12
CA LEU A 222 -10.99 -10.93 -10.80
C LEU A 222 -10.25 -12.01 -9.99
N VAL A 223 -10.72 -13.27 -10.06
CA VAL A 223 -10.04 -14.41 -9.45
C VAL A 223 -8.69 -14.67 -10.12
N ALA A 224 -8.60 -14.57 -11.45
CA ALA A 224 -7.34 -14.74 -12.18
C ALA A 224 -6.30 -13.67 -11.82
N ASN A 225 -6.72 -12.39 -11.78
CA ASN A 225 -5.84 -11.29 -11.38
C ASN A 225 -5.38 -11.42 -9.92
N THR A 226 -6.30 -11.83 -9.02
CA THR A 226 -5.97 -12.05 -7.61
C THR A 226 -5.00 -13.22 -7.44
N ALA A 227 -5.22 -14.33 -8.15
CA ALA A 227 -4.32 -15.49 -8.13
C ALA A 227 -2.93 -15.13 -8.65
N ALA A 228 -2.83 -14.33 -9.72
CA ALA A 228 -1.56 -13.84 -10.23
C ALA A 228 -0.79 -13.05 -9.17
N THR A 229 -1.44 -12.09 -8.49
CA THR A 229 -0.80 -11.29 -7.43
C THR A 229 -0.34 -12.14 -6.24
N VAL A 230 -1.14 -13.13 -5.83
CA VAL A 230 -0.79 -14.03 -4.72
C VAL A 230 0.37 -14.96 -5.07
N LEU A 231 0.51 -15.36 -6.33
CA LEU A 231 1.57 -16.28 -6.79
C LEU A 231 2.91 -15.59 -7.08
N VAL A 232 2.90 -14.30 -7.42
CA VAL A 232 4.13 -13.52 -7.70
C VAL A 232 5.07 -13.44 -6.50
N GLN A 233 4.54 -13.34 -5.28
CA GLN A 233 5.36 -13.21 -4.06
C GLN A 233 6.19 -14.48 -3.77
N PRO A 234 5.60 -15.70 -3.75
CA PRO A 234 6.37 -16.94 -3.66
C PRO A 234 7.43 -17.11 -4.75
N TRP A 235 7.11 -16.76 -6.00
CA TRP A 235 8.06 -16.88 -7.11
C TRP A 235 9.23 -15.92 -6.98
N THR A 236 8.96 -14.66 -6.60
CA THR A 236 10.03 -13.67 -6.34
C THR A 236 10.94 -14.16 -5.23
N THR A 237 10.40 -14.76 -4.16
CA THR A 237 11.20 -15.30 -3.06
C THR A 237 12.12 -16.44 -3.52
N ARG A 238 11.58 -17.39 -4.30
CA ARG A 238 12.37 -18.50 -4.86
C ARG A 238 13.43 -18.02 -5.85
N ALA A 239 13.08 -17.03 -6.65
CA ALA A 239 14.00 -16.38 -7.57
C ALA A 239 15.18 -15.73 -6.83
N THR A 240 14.91 -14.99 -5.74
CA THR A 240 15.96 -14.39 -4.92
C THR A 240 16.89 -15.45 -4.34
N ASN A 241 16.34 -16.52 -3.75
CA ASN A 241 17.17 -17.58 -3.17
C ASN A 241 18.07 -18.27 -4.22
N SER A 242 17.52 -18.53 -5.41
CA SER A 242 18.28 -19.16 -6.50
C SER A 242 19.33 -18.20 -7.06
N ALA A 243 19.03 -16.91 -7.13
CA ALA A 243 19.98 -15.88 -7.53
C ALA A 243 21.12 -15.70 -6.52
N ASP A 244 20.83 -15.74 -5.22
CA ASP A 244 21.83 -15.69 -4.15
C ASP A 244 22.76 -16.90 -4.22
N GLU A 245 22.22 -18.10 -4.44
CA GLU A 245 23.01 -19.33 -4.61
C GLU A 245 23.87 -19.29 -5.87
N TRP A 246 23.31 -18.85 -6.99
CA TRP A 246 24.04 -18.65 -8.25
C TRP A 246 25.22 -17.67 -8.09
N LEU A 247 25.02 -16.56 -7.37
CA LEU A 247 26.09 -15.58 -7.12
C LEU A 247 27.10 -16.03 -6.08
N ALA A 248 26.82 -17.04 -5.26
CA ALA A 248 27.75 -17.54 -4.25
C ALA A 248 29.05 -18.10 -4.87
N ALA A 249 29.04 -18.45 -6.16
CA ALA A 249 30.22 -18.84 -6.92
C ALA A 249 31.21 -17.68 -7.18
N SER A 250 30.76 -16.41 -7.09
CA SER A 250 31.56 -15.22 -7.36
C SER A 250 31.79 -14.40 -6.07
N PRO A 251 33.03 -14.37 -5.53
CA PRO A 251 33.33 -13.62 -4.31
C PRO A 251 33.04 -12.12 -4.46
N GLY A 252 32.26 -11.58 -3.52
CA GLY A 252 31.89 -10.16 -3.51
C GLY A 252 30.71 -9.80 -4.41
N ALA A 253 30.09 -10.78 -5.09
CA ALA A 253 28.83 -10.58 -5.77
C ALA A 253 27.64 -10.66 -4.79
N SER A 254 26.60 -9.87 -5.05
CA SER A 254 25.38 -9.86 -4.23
C SER A 254 24.16 -9.47 -5.06
N VAL A 255 23.01 -10.07 -4.75
CA VAL A 255 21.73 -9.67 -5.31
C VAL A 255 21.29 -8.36 -4.64
N VAL A 256 21.01 -7.33 -5.44
CA VAL A 256 20.50 -6.03 -4.97
C VAL A 256 18.98 -6.09 -4.84
N SER A 257 18.31 -6.57 -5.88
CA SER A 257 16.86 -6.75 -5.86
C SER A 257 16.41 -7.73 -6.93
N VAL A 258 15.33 -8.46 -6.66
CA VAL A 258 14.60 -9.24 -7.67
C VAL A 258 13.18 -8.70 -7.76
N SER A 259 12.73 -8.37 -8.97
CA SER A 259 11.37 -7.88 -9.18
C SER A 259 10.72 -8.51 -10.40
N ALA A 260 9.44 -8.86 -10.27
CA ALA A 260 8.63 -9.27 -11.40
C ALA A 260 7.88 -8.06 -11.97
N ARG A 261 8.12 -7.70 -13.23
CA ARG A 261 7.38 -6.65 -13.94
C ARG A 261 6.83 -7.23 -15.24
N SER A 262 5.52 -7.17 -15.43
CA SER A 262 4.86 -7.67 -16.65
C SER A 262 5.26 -9.12 -17.00
N LEU A 263 5.29 -10.00 -16.01
CA LEU A 263 5.75 -11.40 -16.11
C LEU A 263 7.22 -11.58 -16.53
N THR A 264 8.02 -10.52 -16.51
CA THR A 264 9.48 -10.60 -16.69
C THR A 264 10.17 -10.47 -15.34
N LEU A 265 11.08 -11.39 -15.06
CA LEU A 265 11.86 -11.38 -13.82
C LEU A 265 13.15 -10.57 -14.05
N TYR A 266 13.24 -9.43 -13.39
CA TYR A 266 14.44 -8.60 -13.39
C TYR A 266 15.26 -8.90 -12.14
N ASN A 267 16.47 -9.42 -12.34
CA ASN A 267 17.42 -9.69 -11.27
C ASN A 267 18.53 -8.63 -11.32
N GLN A 268 18.51 -7.72 -10.36
CA GLN A 268 19.54 -6.69 -10.24
C GLN A 268 20.67 -7.21 -9.36
N VAL A 269 21.85 -7.30 -9.93
CA VAL A 269 23.03 -7.88 -9.27
C VAL A 269 24.17 -6.88 -9.24
N ARG A 270 24.95 -6.93 -8.17
CA ARG A 270 26.20 -6.19 -8.02
C ARG A 270 27.32 -7.21 -8.03
N THR A 271 28.26 -7.08 -8.96
CA THR A 271 29.43 -7.97 -9.04
C THR A 271 30.68 -7.16 -9.37
N PRO A 272 31.82 -7.40 -8.71
CA PRO A 272 33.08 -6.76 -9.04
C PRO A 272 33.79 -7.36 -10.28
N GLY A 273 33.26 -8.46 -10.84
CA GLY A 273 33.85 -9.17 -11.97
C GLY A 273 32.81 -9.85 -12.85
N ASP A 274 33.26 -10.79 -13.70
CA ASP A 274 32.38 -11.50 -14.64
C ASP A 274 31.29 -12.29 -13.90
N LEU A 275 30.09 -12.29 -14.50
CA LEU A 275 28.95 -13.04 -13.98
C LEU A 275 29.17 -14.55 -14.19
N PRO A 276 28.71 -15.41 -13.26
CA PRO A 276 28.68 -16.84 -13.52
C PRO A 276 27.79 -17.16 -14.75
N PRO A 277 27.94 -18.34 -15.36
CA PRO A 277 27.10 -18.75 -16.49
C PRO A 277 25.61 -18.64 -16.13
N VAL A 278 24.84 -17.94 -16.96
CA VAL A 278 23.44 -17.62 -16.69
C VAL A 278 22.54 -18.85 -16.88
N GLU A 279 23.03 -19.86 -17.59
CA GLU A 279 22.37 -21.13 -17.82
C GLU A 279 22.14 -21.91 -16.52
N ALA A 280 23.06 -21.78 -15.55
CA ALA A 280 22.92 -22.38 -14.23
C ALA A 280 21.73 -21.75 -13.46
N LEU A 281 21.61 -20.42 -13.52
CA LEU A 281 20.47 -19.71 -12.94
C LEU A 281 19.14 -20.15 -13.58
N LEU A 282 19.09 -20.27 -14.90
CA LEU A 282 17.87 -20.72 -15.59
C LEU A 282 17.50 -22.17 -15.24
N ALA A 283 18.49 -23.05 -15.08
CA ALA A 283 18.27 -24.43 -14.66
C ALA A 283 17.69 -24.51 -13.24
N ASP A 284 18.20 -23.71 -12.29
CA ASP A 284 17.70 -23.69 -10.91
C ASP A 284 16.29 -23.08 -10.79
N LEU A 285 15.95 -22.13 -11.67
CA LEU A 285 14.61 -21.55 -11.74
C LEU A 285 13.59 -22.52 -12.36
N GLN A 286 14.04 -23.53 -13.12
CA GLN A 286 13.17 -24.52 -13.75
C GLN A 286 12.42 -25.33 -12.69
N GLY A 287 11.10 -25.38 -12.79
CA GLY A 287 10.23 -26.03 -11.81
C GLY A 287 9.97 -25.23 -10.54
N GLN A 288 10.67 -24.12 -10.30
CA GLN A 288 10.37 -23.19 -9.20
C GLN A 288 9.42 -22.05 -9.60
N ILE A 289 9.54 -21.62 -10.86
CA ILE A 289 8.75 -20.57 -11.53
C ILE A 289 8.12 -21.17 -12.79
N PRO A 290 6.95 -20.67 -13.25
CA PRO A 290 6.34 -21.16 -14.49
C PRO A 290 7.28 -21.04 -15.69
N ASP A 291 7.22 -22.05 -16.56
CA ASP A 291 7.97 -22.06 -17.81
C ASP A 291 7.59 -20.87 -18.71
N GLY A 292 8.55 -20.42 -19.50
CA GLY A 292 8.38 -19.33 -20.46
C GLY A 292 8.50 -17.93 -19.86
N VAL A 293 8.63 -17.78 -18.54
CA VAL A 293 8.92 -16.49 -17.89
C VAL A 293 10.29 -15.98 -18.36
N PRO A 294 10.37 -14.80 -19.01
CA PRO A 294 11.64 -14.20 -19.39
C PRO A 294 12.40 -13.70 -18.16
N VAL A 295 13.71 -13.94 -18.15
CA VAL A 295 14.63 -13.50 -17.10
C VAL A 295 15.62 -12.52 -17.69
N VAL A 296 15.86 -11.41 -17.01
CA VAL A 296 16.83 -10.40 -17.38
C VAL A 296 17.71 -10.11 -16.17
N VAL A 297 19.02 -10.22 -16.34
CA VAL A 297 20.00 -9.87 -15.31
C VAL A 297 20.52 -8.47 -15.62
N VAL A 298 20.45 -7.57 -14.64
CA VAL A 298 20.89 -6.18 -14.77
C VAL A 298 22.03 -5.96 -13.79
N THR A 299 23.20 -5.55 -14.27
CA THR A 299 24.32 -5.17 -13.39
C THR A 299 24.15 -3.72 -12.91
N ASP A 300 24.85 -3.36 -11.83
CA ASP A 300 24.90 -1.99 -11.31
C ASP A 300 25.52 -0.98 -12.28
N GLU A 301 26.33 -1.45 -13.23
CA GLU A 301 26.80 -0.67 -14.38
C GLU A 301 25.72 -0.42 -15.46
N GLY A 302 24.49 -0.91 -15.24
CA GLY A 302 23.37 -0.77 -16.18
C GLY A 302 23.45 -1.73 -17.38
N ARG A 303 24.43 -2.63 -17.42
CA ARG A 303 24.53 -3.65 -18.46
C ARG A 303 23.41 -4.67 -18.26
N GLN A 304 22.55 -4.79 -19.26
CA GLN A 304 21.50 -5.80 -19.28
C GLN A 304 22.00 -7.02 -20.05
N VAL A 305 21.93 -8.18 -19.40
CA VAL A 305 22.18 -9.48 -20.01
C VAL A 305 20.84 -10.19 -20.09
N GLN A 306 20.36 -10.41 -21.32
CA GLN A 306 19.14 -11.16 -21.55
C GLN A 306 19.43 -12.64 -21.30
N ALA A 307 18.99 -13.14 -20.15
CA ALA A 307 19.30 -14.49 -19.68
C ALA A 307 18.65 -15.56 -20.55
N GLY A 308 17.38 -15.33 -20.92
CA GLY A 308 16.57 -16.30 -21.67
C GLY A 308 15.20 -16.46 -21.04
N ARG A 309 14.56 -17.61 -21.29
CA ARG A 309 13.30 -18.01 -20.67
C ARG A 309 13.51 -19.26 -19.84
N VAL A 310 12.78 -19.37 -18.73
CA VAL A 310 12.81 -20.57 -17.90
C VAL A 310 12.21 -21.76 -18.67
N GLY A 311 12.93 -22.88 -18.72
CA GLY A 311 12.47 -24.13 -19.34
C GLY A 311 12.44 -24.15 -20.88
N GLY A 312 13.07 -23.19 -21.56
CA GLY A 312 13.08 -23.07 -23.03
C GLY A 312 14.46 -22.93 -23.64
#